data_AF-A0A7C4P7A6-F1
#
_entry.id   AF-A0A7C4P7A6-F1
#
_cell.length_a   1.000
_cell.length_b   1.000
_cell.length_c   1.000
_cell.angle_alpha   90.00
_cell.angle_beta   90.00
_cell.angle_gamma   90.00
#
_symmetry.space_group_name_H-M   'P 1'
#
loop_
_entity.id
_entity.type
_entity.pdbx_description
1 polymer ?
#
loop_
_entity_poly.entity_id
_entity_poly.type
_entity_poly.pdbx_seq_one_letter_code
_entity_poly.pdbx_strand_id
1 'polypeptide(L)'
;MCCQTKTRVLALFVVLTLLVLALACSIVSIPTQPSAPVFDATKASLELQATAMSLQLTQAALNNAQPQPQPPIAAQPTQPPSLPTIAPTPTPDLQARMKAAKILVYENTDERGIGMWVEEALRGMGLQYTQTGSYSGHFMEYLNSGIKYDLIIVDAEDKDRIVGEFWDVIHDRLVRDKAALIIEVWDLDRQANGPISKILTGCGIRYQKDYQVADSIYWWVPDHPVFNEPNTVLPLLHYSRFWANQTGDQIRLGGSGDAVLLAGLAAKPSNQEAVLATCYEGRVIIQTFSDHDYHREDVVPLWQNYIYYTLKNHFAVTP
;
A
#
# COMPACT_ATOMS: atom_id res chain seq x y z
N MET A 1 34.67 61.95 -42.22
CA MET A 1 34.57 60.64 -41.54
C MET A 1 33.09 60.29 -41.25
N CYS A 2 32.24 60.13 -42.26
CA CYS A 2 30.80 59.86 -42.06
C CYS A 2 30.23 58.72 -42.93
N CYS A 3 31.08 57.96 -43.64
CA CYS A 3 30.62 56.98 -44.65
C CYS A 3 30.89 55.51 -44.29
N GLN A 4 31.63 55.20 -43.22
CA GLN A 4 31.94 53.80 -42.84
C GLN A 4 30.96 53.17 -41.84
N THR A 5 30.15 53.96 -41.13
CA THR A 5 29.25 53.48 -40.07
C THR A 5 27.94 52.93 -40.62
N LYS A 6 27.45 53.44 -41.76
CA LYS A 6 26.17 52.99 -42.37
C LYS A 6 26.24 51.57 -42.94
N THR A 7 27.37 51.17 -43.50
CA THR A 7 27.53 49.86 -44.15
C THR A 7 27.61 48.71 -43.14
N ARG A 8 28.15 48.96 -41.94
CA ARG A 8 28.24 47.96 -40.87
C ARG A 8 26.90 47.71 -40.17
N VAL A 9 26.08 48.74 -40.00
CA VAL A 9 24.74 48.61 -39.39
C VAL A 9 23.78 47.89 -40.34
N LEU A 10 23.87 48.14 -41.65
CA LEU A 10 23.04 47.46 -42.65
C LEU A 10 23.41 45.98 -42.77
N ALA A 11 24.71 45.64 -42.73
CA ALA A 11 25.17 44.25 -42.78
C ALA A 11 24.76 43.46 -41.52
N LEU A 12 24.81 44.08 -40.34
CA LEU A 12 24.38 43.44 -39.09
C LEU A 12 22.86 43.19 -39.06
N PHE A 13 22.07 44.14 -39.58
CA PHE A 13 20.62 43.97 -39.69
C PHE A 13 20.26 42.83 -40.63
N VAL A 14 20.87 42.76 -41.83
CA VAL A 14 20.59 41.70 -42.83
C VAL A 14 20.95 40.31 -42.32
N VAL A 15 22.08 40.16 -41.58
CA VAL A 15 22.47 38.88 -40.97
C VAL A 15 21.50 38.49 -39.86
N LEU A 16 21.02 39.44 -39.05
CA LEU A 16 20.06 39.17 -37.99
C LEU A 16 18.69 38.78 -38.56
N THR A 17 18.18 39.43 -39.62
CA THR A 17 16.92 39.03 -40.27
C THR A 17 17.01 37.66 -40.94
N LEU A 18 18.15 37.32 -41.56
CA LEU A 18 18.37 35.98 -42.12
C LEU A 18 18.44 34.89 -41.05
N LEU A 19 18.98 35.19 -39.86
CA LEU A 19 18.99 34.26 -38.73
C LEU A 19 17.58 34.01 -38.17
N VAL A 20 16.75 35.06 -38.05
CA VAL A 20 15.36 34.93 -37.58
C VAL A 20 14.48 34.17 -38.59
N LEU A 21 14.67 34.38 -39.89
CA LEU A 21 13.97 33.63 -40.94
C LEU A 21 14.38 32.14 -41.00
N ALA A 22 15.61 31.79 -40.64
CA ALA A 22 16.06 30.41 -40.55
C ALA A 22 15.51 29.67 -39.30
N LEU A 23 15.28 30.37 -38.18
CA LEU A 23 14.66 29.78 -36.99
C LEU A 23 13.13 29.62 -37.10
N ALA A 24 12.46 30.41 -37.95
CA ALA A 24 11.01 30.35 -38.12
C ALA A 24 10.49 29.12 -38.89
N CYS A 25 11.38 28.38 -39.59
CA CYS A 25 11.01 27.17 -40.33
C CYS A 25 11.17 25.87 -39.53
N SER A 26 11.61 25.93 -38.26
CA SER A 26 11.85 24.74 -37.43
C SER A 26 10.71 24.42 -36.45
N ILE A 27 9.61 25.18 -36.47
CA ILE A 27 8.51 25.03 -35.51
C ILE A 27 7.19 24.80 -36.25
N VAL A 28 7.13 23.68 -36.97
CA VAL A 28 5.85 23.04 -37.31
C VAL A 28 5.84 21.70 -36.57
N SER A 29 5.56 21.76 -35.27
CA SER A 29 5.11 20.59 -34.52
C SER A 29 3.66 20.36 -34.90
N ILE A 30 3.44 19.44 -35.85
CA ILE A 30 2.13 18.88 -36.11
C ILE A 30 1.66 18.29 -34.78
N PRO A 31 0.50 18.67 -34.22
CA PRO A 31 -0.05 17.97 -33.09
C PRO A 31 -0.43 16.57 -33.59
N THR A 32 0.38 15.58 -33.25
CA THR A 32 -0.03 14.18 -33.31
C THR A 32 -1.27 14.06 -32.44
N GLN A 33 -2.44 13.88 -33.07
CA GLN A 33 -3.64 13.46 -32.37
C GLN A 33 -3.26 12.25 -31.51
N PRO A 34 -3.71 12.18 -30.23
CA PRO A 34 -3.57 10.95 -29.47
C PRO A 34 -4.27 9.86 -30.27
N SER A 35 -3.49 8.93 -30.81
CA SER A 35 -4.03 7.69 -31.36
C SER A 35 -4.86 7.06 -30.25
N ALA A 36 -6.14 6.84 -30.51
CA ALA A 36 -7.00 6.08 -29.60
C ALA A 36 -6.26 4.81 -29.18
N PRO A 37 -6.29 4.42 -27.89
CA PRO A 37 -5.60 3.23 -27.42
C PRO A 37 -6.02 2.06 -28.32
N VAL A 38 -5.03 1.36 -28.87
CA VAL A 38 -5.27 0.18 -29.70
C VAL A 38 -6.05 -0.81 -28.84
N PHE A 39 -7.28 -1.14 -29.25
CA PHE A 39 -8.09 -2.12 -28.58
C PHE A 39 -7.36 -3.47 -28.63
N ASP A 40 -6.79 -3.88 -27.49
CA ASP A 40 -6.18 -5.18 -27.34
C ASP A 40 -7.28 -6.21 -27.05
N ALA A 41 -7.71 -6.89 -28.11
CA ALA A 41 -8.72 -7.95 -28.03
C ALA A 41 -8.31 -9.06 -27.05
N THR A 42 -7.00 -9.28 -26.83
CA THR A 42 -6.48 -10.25 -25.87
C THR A 42 -6.74 -9.77 -24.45
N LYS A 43 -6.44 -8.50 -24.16
CA LYS A 43 -6.72 -7.88 -22.86
C LYS A 43 -8.22 -7.89 -22.55
N ALA A 44 -9.06 -7.49 -23.52
CA ALA A 44 -10.51 -7.53 -23.38
C ALA A 44 -11.04 -8.97 -23.17
N SER A 45 -10.44 -9.96 -23.82
CA SER A 45 -10.81 -11.38 -23.63
C SER A 45 -10.43 -11.91 -22.25
N LEU A 46 -9.28 -11.49 -21.71
CA LEU A 46 -8.84 -11.84 -20.36
C LEU A 46 -9.74 -11.18 -19.30
N GLU A 47 -10.16 -9.94 -19.52
CA GLU A 47 -11.10 -9.22 -18.65
C GLU A 47 -12.50 -9.89 -18.62
N LEU A 48 -13.01 -10.30 -19.78
CA LEU A 48 -14.27 -11.06 -19.87
C LEU A 48 -14.16 -12.43 -19.19
N GLN A 49 -13.02 -13.11 -19.33
CA GLN A 49 -12.78 -14.40 -18.67
C GLN A 49 -12.68 -14.26 -17.15
N ALA A 50 -12.00 -13.22 -16.67
CA ALA A 50 -11.91 -12.91 -15.24
C ALA A 50 -13.29 -12.57 -14.65
N THR A 51 -14.10 -11.80 -15.37
CA THR A 51 -15.48 -11.46 -14.97
C THR A 51 -16.38 -12.70 -14.95
N ALA A 52 -16.23 -13.62 -15.91
CA ALA A 52 -16.97 -14.88 -15.90
C ALA A 52 -16.57 -15.77 -14.73
N MET A 53 -15.29 -15.80 -14.37
CA MET A 53 -14.79 -16.58 -13.23
C MET A 53 -15.25 -15.99 -11.89
N SER A 54 -15.27 -14.66 -11.75
CA SER A 54 -15.77 -14.02 -10.53
C SER A 54 -17.27 -14.28 -10.33
N LEU A 55 -18.09 -14.18 -11.38
CA LEU A 55 -19.51 -14.55 -11.35
C LEU A 55 -19.71 -16.02 -10.95
N GLN A 56 -18.87 -16.92 -11.46
CA GLN A 56 -18.93 -18.34 -11.12
C GLN A 56 -18.60 -18.60 -9.65
N LEU A 57 -17.60 -17.91 -9.08
CA LEU A 57 -17.26 -17.99 -7.66
C LEU A 57 -18.37 -17.43 -6.77
N THR A 58 -18.95 -16.28 -7.14
CA THR A 58 -20.11 -15.70 -6.43
C THR A 58 -21.30 -16.65 -6.46
N GLN A 59 -21.59 -17.29 -7.59
CA GLN A 59 -22.69 -18.25 -7.70
C GLN A 59 -22.41 -19.54 -6.91
N ALA A 60 -21.17 -20.02 -6.87
CA ALA A 60 -20.78 -21.17 -6.06
C ALA A 60 -20.90 -20.90 -4.55
N ALA A 61 -20.57 -19.68 -4.11
CA ALA A 61 -20.74 -19.25 -2.73
C ALA A 61 -22.23 -19.18 -2.33
N LEU A 62 -23.09 -18.68 -3.22
CA LEU A 62 -24.55 -18.64 -3.00
C LEU A 62 -25.18 -20.05 -2.96
N ASN A 63 -24.68 -20.98 -3.78
CA ASN A 63 -25.22 -22.34 -3.84
C ASN A 63 -24.81 -23.22 -2.64
N ASN A 64 -23.75 -22.88 -1.92
CA ASN A 64 -23.29 -23.62 -0.73
C ASN A 64 -23.96 -23.16 0.59
N ALA A 65 -24.90 -22.21 0.53
CA ALA A 65 -25.61 -21.69 1.71
C ALA A 65 -26.93 -22.44 2.06
N GLN A 66 -27.07 -23.71 1.67
CA GLN A 66 -28.22 -24.53 2.09
C GLN A 66 -27.89 -25.40 3.32
N PRO A 67 -28.71 -25.37 4.39
CA PRO A 67 -28.57 -26.34 5.48
C PRO A 67 -28.99 -27.74 4.99
N GLN A 68 -28.05 -28.70 4.94
CA GLN A 68 -28.39 -30.10 4.72
C GLN A 68 -29.02 -30.73 5.98
N PRO A 69 -30.10 -31.53 5.85
CA PRO A 69 -30.61 -32.36 6.94
C PRO A 69 -29.61 -33.48 7.29
N GLN A 70 -29.27 -33.62 8.57
CA GLN A 70 -28.43 -34.72 9.08
C GLN A 70 -29.19 -36.07 9.02
N PRO A 71 -28.59 -37.15 8.48
CA PRO A 71 -29.08 -38.51 8.64
C PRO A 71 -28.70 -39.11 10.01
N PRO A 72 -29.40 -40.19 10.48
CA PRO A 72 -29.19 -40.74 11.81
C PRO A 72 -27.86 -41.48 11.94
N ILE A 73 -27.18 -41.28 13.08
CA ILE A 73 -25.88 -41.85 13.43
C ILE A 73 -26.01 -43.34 13.75
N ALA A 74 -25.30 -44.18 13.00
CA ALA A 74 -24.93 -45.54 13.42
C ALA A 74 -23.60 -45.49 14.18
N ALA A 75 -23.54 -46.14 15.34
CA ALA A 75 -22.38 -46.13 16.22
C ALA A 75 -21.19 -46.92 15.64
N GLN A 76 -20.01 -46.29 15.57
CA GLN A 76 -18.71 -46.94 15.39
C GLN A 76 -17.72 -46.50 16.49
N PRO A 77 -16.68 -47.31 16.79
CA PRO A 77 -15.89 -47.22 18.02
C PRO A 77 -14.94 -46.02 18.08
N THR A 78 -14.76 -45.52 19.30
CA THR A 78 -14.00 -44.35 19.72
C THR A 78 -12.52 -44.37 19.29
N GLN A 79 -12.10 -43.41 18.48
CA GLN A 79 -10.71 -42.95 18.42
C GLN A 79 -10.49 -41.80 19.43
N PRO A 80 -9.28 -41.63 19.99
CA PRO A 80 -8.99 -40.54 20.94
C PRO A 80 -9.10 -39.16 20.25
N PRO A 81 -9.61 -38.13 20.95
CA PRO A 81 -9.89 -36.84 20.35
C PRO A 81 -8.60 -36.12 19.91
N SER A 82 -8.53 -35.76 18.63
CA SER A 82 -7.69 -34.65 18.17
C SER A 82 -8.28 -33.34 18.70
N LEU A 83 -7.40 -32.50 19.25
CA LEU A 83 -7.76 -31.17 19.74
C LEU A 83 -8.32 -30.32 18.59
N PRO A 84 -9.47 -29.63 18.77
CA PRO A 84 -9.93 -28.65 17.80
C PRO A 84 -8.99 -27.44 17.79
N THR A 85 -8.47 -27.10 16.61
CA THR A 85 -7.86 -25.80 16.33
C THR A 85 -8.96 -24.74 16.42
N ILE A 86 -9.07 -24.09 17.58
CA ILE A 86 -9.95 -22.94 17.77
C ILE A 86 -9.26 -21.75 17.11
N ALA A 87 -9.73 -21.32 15.94
CA ALA A 87 -9.48 -19.96 15.49
C ALA A 87 -10.18 -19.03 16.49
N PRO A 88 -9.47 -18.14 17.21
CA PRO A 88 -10.10 -17.32 18.22
C PRO A 88 -11.05 -16.33 17.56
N THR A 89 -12.35 -16.57 17.72
CA THR A 89 -13.35 -15.50 17.66
C THR A 89 -12.97 -14.50 18.75
N PRO A 90 -12.85 -13.19 18.45
CA PRO A 90 -12.52 -12.18 19.44
C PRO A 90 -13.44 -12.31 20.66
N THR A 91 -12.87 -12.60 21.82
CA THR A 91 -13.60 -12.52 23.09
C THR A 91 -14.18 -11.09 23.19
N PRO A 92 -15.36 -10.86 23.78
CA PRO A 92 -15.91 -9.50 23.94
C PRO A 92 -14.91 -8.49 24.53
N ASP A 93 -13.97 -8.97 25.35
CA ASP A 93 -12.83 -8.22 25.87
C ASP A 93 -11.87 -7.71 24.77
N LEU A 94 -11.51 -8.55 23.79
CA LEU A 94 -10.61 -8.19 22.70
C LEU A 94 -11.19 -7.05 21.85
N GLN A 95 -12.48 -7.12 21.49
CA GLN A 95 -13.14 -6.06 20.73
C GLN A 95 -13.18 -4.73 21.49
N ALA A 96 -13.45 -4.77 22.79
CA ALA A 96 -13.43 -3.57 23.62
C ALA A 96 -12.03 -2.93 23.67
N ARG A 97 -10.98 -3.75 23.79
CA ARG A 97 -9.58 -3.29 23.76
C ARG A 97 -9.20 -2.70 22.41
N MET A 98 -9.58 -3.34 21.31
CA MET A 98 -9.41 -2.81 19.96
C MET A 98 -10.11 -1.46 19.76
N LYS A 99 -11.32 -1.30 20.29
CA LYS A 99 -12.06 -0.02 20.24
C LYS A 99 -11.44 1.09 21.09
N ALA A 100 -10.78 0.73 22.18
CA ALA A 100 -10.09 1.66 23.08
C ALA A 100 -8.62 1.91 22.70
N ALA A 101 -8.14 1.31 21.61
CA ALA A 101 -6.75 1.39 21.19
C ALA A 101 -6.31 2.83 20.97
N LYS A 102 -5.11 3.17 21.43
CA LYS A 102 -4.47 4.46 21.15
C LYS A 102 -3.73 4.37 19.83
N ILE A 103 -4.25 5.06 18.83
CA ILE A 103 -3.73 5.02 17.46
C ILE A 103 -3.06 6.36 17.13
N LEU A 104 -1.80 6.33 16.69
CA LEU A 104 -1.09 7.49 16.16
C LEU A 104 -0.97 7.34 14.64
N VAL A 105 -1.34 8.38 13.91
CA VAL A 105 -1.36 8.36 12.44
C VAL A 105 -0.55 9.52 11.89
N TYR A 106 0.27 9.19 10.91
CA TYR A 106 0.87 10.11 9.96
C TYR A 106 0.34 9.75 8.58
N GLU A 107 -0.24 10.72 7.88
CA GLU A 107 -0.84 10.55 6.55
C GLU A 107 -0.66 11.88 5.80
N ASN A 108 0.22 11.92 4.81
CA ASN A 108 0.70 13.17 4.22
C ASN A 108 0.02 13.57 2.91
N THR A 109 -1.18 13.10 2.67
CA THR A 109 -1.98 13.38 1.47
C THR A 109 -2.90 14.59 1.64
N ASP A 110 -3.00 15.13 2.86
CA ASP A 110 -3.79 16.30 3.23
C ASP A 110 -3.41 17.56 2.44
N GLU A 111 -2.12 17.86 2.29
CA GLU A 111 -1.63 19.04 1.55
C GLU A 111 -1.92 18.95 0.04
N ARG A 112 -2.12 17.73 -0.49
CA ARG A 112 -2.49 17.49 -1.89
C ARG A 112 -3.99 17.58 -2.14
N GLY A 113 -4.81 17.43 -1.10
CA GLY A 113 -6.26 17.44 -1.20
C GLY A 113 -6.83 16.25 -1.99
N ILE A 114 -6.14 15.10 -1.97
CA ILE A 114 -6.52 13.88 -2.71
C ILE A 114 -7.32 12.88 -1.88
N GLY A 115 -7.43 13.15 -0.57
CA GLY A 115 -8.15 12.34 0.39
C GLY A 115 -7.20 11.74 1.41
N MET A 116 -7.70 11.58 2.64
CA MET A 116 -7.02 10.87 3.71
C MET A 116 -7.74 9.54 3.93
N TRP A 117 -7.29 8.50 3.23
CA TRP A 117 -7.96 7.21 3.16
C TRP A 117 -7.72 6.36 4.41
N VAL A 118 -6.58 6.54 5.11
CA VAL A 118 -6.34 5.93 6.42
C VAL A 118 -7.26 6.57 7.47
N GLU A 119 -7.35 7.91 7.47
CA GLU A 119 -8.31 8.61 8.34
C GLU A 119 -9.74 8.12 8.07
N GLU A 120 -10.12 7.99 6.81
CA GLU A 120 -11.43 7.48 6.42
C GLU A 120 -11.67 6.05 6.94
N ALA A 121 -10.70 5.15 6.79
CA ALA A 121 -10.79 3.79 7.29
C ALA A 121 -11.02 3.78 8.80
N LEU A 122 -10.23 4.54 9.56
CA LEU A 122 -10.35 4.66 11.02
C LEU A 122 -11.72 5.21 11.46
N ARG A 123 -12.20 6.26 10.78
CA ARG A 123 -13.54 6.83 11.02
C ARG A 123 -14.65 5.84 10.70
N GLY A 124 -14.55 5.12 9.58
CA GLY A 124 -15.49 4.07 9.19
C GLY A 124 -15.54 2.93 10.21
N MET A 125 -14.40 2.62 10.83
CA MET A 125 -14.32 1.67 11.94
C MET A 125 -14.76 2.25 13.29
N GLY A 126 -15.03 3.55 13.41
CA GLY A 126 -15.37 4.21 14.66
C GLY A 126 -14.27 4.11 15.72
N LEU A 127 -13.00 4.15 15.30
CA LEU A 127 -11.83 4.16 16.17
C LEU A 127 -11.41 5.59 16.51
N GLN A 128 -10.84 5.79 17.70
CA GLN A 128 -10.24 7.05 18.10
C GLN A 128 -8.77 7.06 17.69
N TYR A 129 -8.28 8.20 17.20
CA TYR A 129 -6.91 8.33 16.70
C TYR A 129 -6.38 9.76 16.90
N THR A 130 -5.06 9.87 16.98
CA THR A 130 -4.32 11.12 16.88
C THR A 130 -3.76 11.21 15.46
N GLN A 131 -4.34 12.05 14.61
CA GLN A 131 -3.86 12.31 13.26
C GLN A 131 -2.97 13.54 13.23
N THR A 132 -1.88 13.46 12.49
CA THR A 132 -0.90 14.54 12.32
C THR A 132 -0.87 15.11 10.91
N GLY A 133 -1.53 14.46 9.95
CA GLY A 133 -1.48 14.87 8.55
C GLY A 133 -0.04 14.89 8.05
N SER A 134 0.29 15.91 7.26
CA SER A 134 1.65 16.17 6.77
C SER A 134 2.62 16.79 7.80
N TYR A 135 2.18 17.07 9.03
CA TYR A 135 3.00 17.75 10.05
C TYR A 135 3.93 16.76 10.78
N SER A 136 5.01 16.35 10.13
CA SER A 136 5.98 15.37 10.67
C SER A 136 6.61 15.80 12.01
N GLY A 137 6.73 17.10 12.28
CA GLY A 137 7.17 17.61 13.59
C GLY A 137 6.23 17.22 14.74
N HIS A 138 4.91 17.33 14.53
CA HIS A 138 3.92 16.86 15.53
C HIS A 138 3.91 15.34 15.65
N PHE A 139 4.10 14.63 14.53
CA PHE A 139 4.26 13.18 14.59
C PHE A 139 5.45 12.76 15.46
N MET A 140 6.61 13.40 15.30
CA MET A 140 7.78 13.15 16.16
C MET A 140 7.52 13.54 17.63
N GLU A 141 6.80 14.64 17.88
CA GLU A 141 6.39 15.06 19.23
C GLU A 141 5.55 13.96 19.91
N TYR A 142 4.55 13.42 19.21
CA TYR A 142 3.73 12.33 19.72
C TYR A 142 4.51 11.04 19.88
N LEU A 143 5.37 10.68 18.92
CA LEU A 143 6.26 9.51 19.03
C LEU A 143 7.18 9.59 20.24
N ASN A 144 7.62 10.78 20.65
CA ASN A 144 8.46 11.00 21.84
C ASN A 144 7.66 11.24 23.12
N SER A 145 6.33 11.31 23.05
CA SER A 145 5.49 11.51 24.22
C SER A 145 5.52 10.30 25.18
N GLY A 146 5.06 10.50 26.41
CA GLY A 146 4.87 9.40 27.37
C GLY A 146 3.71 8.44 27.02
N ILE A 147 2.98 8.70 25.93
CA ILE A 147 1.86 7.86 25.52
C ILE A 147 2.38 6.57 24.91
N LYS A 148 1.88 5.44 25.42
CA LYS A 148 2.03 4.14 24.79
C LYS A 148 0.92 3.98 23.76
N TYR A 149 1.29 4.08 22.49
CA TYR A 149 0.38 3.80 21.38
C TYR A 149 0.28 2.31 21.15
N ASP A 150 -0.94 1.83 20.90
CA ASP A 150 -1.22 0.43 20.57
C ASP A 150 -0.96 0.17 19.08
N LEU A 151 -1.21 1.17 18.24
CA LEU A 151 -0.95 1.13 16.81
C LEU A 151 -0.33 2.46 16.36
N ILE A 152 0.75 2.37 15.59
CA ILE A 152 1.35 3.47 14.86
C ILE A 152 1.11 3.21 13.37
N ILE A 153 0.58 4.19 12.66
CA ILE A 153 0.40 4.14 11.21
C ILE A 153 1.26 5.22 10.56
N VAL A 154 2.09 4.81 9.61
CA VAL A 154 2.84 5.70 8.74
C VAL A 154 2.33 5.47 7.33
N ASP A 155 1.53 6.40 6.84
CA ASP A 155 1.14 6.51 5.45
C ASP A 155 1.90 7.69 4.81
N ALA A 156 3.03 7.36 4.18
CA ALA A 156 4.00 8.33 3.68
C ALA A 156 4.04 8.32 2.14
N GLU A 157 2.96 8.81 1.55
CA GLU A 157 2.75 8.85 0.11
C GLU A 157 3.27 10.15 -0.55
N ASP A 158 3.00 11.32 0.03
CA ASP A 158 3.53 12.61 -0.44
C ASP A 158 4.94 12.90 0.10
N LYS A 159 5.87 12.06 -0.39
CA LYS A 159 7.33 12.23 -0.57
C LYS A 159 8.14 12.94 0.54
N ASP A 160 9.14 12.21 1.04
CA ASP A 160 10.34 12.65 1.75
C ASP A 160 10.20 13.11 3.22
N ARG A 161 9.05 12.96 3.89
CA ARG A 161 8.84 13.53 5.24
C ARG A 161 9.09 12.59 6.42
N ILE A 162 9.07 11.27 6.22
CA ILE A 162 9.36 10.28 7.27
C ILE A 162 10.62 9.51 6.89
N VAL A 163 11.75 9.93 7.46
CA VAL A 163 13.09 9.40 7.19
C VAL A 163 13.93 9.40 8.47
N GLY A 164 15.06 8.72 8.47
CA GLY A 164 16.06 8.90 9.53
C GLY A 164 15.53 8.54 10.94
N GLU A 165 15.63 9.48 11.88
CA GLU A 165 15.34 9.28 13.31
C GLU A 165 13.89 8.84 13.59
N PHE A 166 12.94 9.17 12.72
CA PHE A 166 11.56 8.67 12.86
C PHE A 166 11.52 7.15 12.96
N TRP A 167 12.27 6.46 12.08
CA TRP A 167 12.33 5.01 12.06
C TRP A 167 13.07 4.44 13.27
N ASP A 168 14.04 5.16 13.84
CA ASP A 168 14.71 4.76 15.08
C ASP A 168 13.72 4.76 16.26
N VAL A 169 12.95 5.83 16.40
CA VAL A 169 11.94 5.93 17.47
C VAL A 169 10.82 4.91 17.27
N ILE A 170 10.31 4.76 16.04
CA ILE A 170 9.27 3.77 15.71
C ILE A 170 9.78 2.35 16.00
N HIS A 171 11.02 2.03 15.62
CA HIS A 171 11.62 0.74 15.92
C HIS A 171 11.68 0.47 17.43
N ASP A 172 12.06 1.47 18.24
CA ASP A 172 12.06 1.35 19.69
C ASP A 172 10.65 1.13 20.26
N ARG A 173 9.62 1.81 19.74
CA ARG A 173 8.22 1.56 20.11
C ARG A 173 7.76 0.14 19.74
N LEU A 174 8.12 -0.31 18.53
CA LEU A 174 7.78 -1.64 18.03
C LEU A 174 8.40 -2.76 18.88
N VAL A 175 9.68 -2.62 19.26
CA VAL A 175 10.43 -3.67 19.95
C VAL A 175 10.28 -3.60 21.47
N ARG A 176 10.29 -2.40 22.07
CA ARG A 176 10.23 -2.25 23.54
C ARG A 176 8.80 -2.18 24.05
N ASP A 177 7.97 -1.36 23.42
CA ASP A 177 6.58 -1.16 23.85
C ASP A 177 5.63 -2.19 23.23
N LYS A 178 6.13 -3.01 22.29
CA LYS A 178 5.37 -3.99 21.51
C LYS A 178 4.22 -3.38 20.69
N ALA A 179 4.28 -2.08 20.38
CA ALA A 179 3.29 -1.43 19.54
C ALA A 179 3.10 -2.16 18.21
N ALA A 180 1.88 -2.17 17.67
CA ALA A 180 1.64 -2.53 16.28
C ALA A 180 2.05 -1.39 15.34
N LEU A 181 2.34 -1.75 14.10
CA LEU A 181 2.82 -0.83 13.08
C LEU A 181 2.25 -1.17 11.70
N ILE A 182 1.68 -0.19 11.02
CA ILE A 182 1.36 -0.30 9.60
C ILE A 182 2.17 0.76 8.87
N ILE A 183 2.87 0.36 7.82
CA ILE A 183 3.71 1.23 7.00
C ILE A 183 3.23 1.18 5.56
N GLU A 184 2.89 2.33 4.99
CA GLU A 184 2.98 2.61 3.56
C GLU A 184 4.19 3.51 3.30
N VAL A 185 5.16 2.99 2.54
CA VAL A 185 6.34 3.75 2.06
C VAL A 185 6.64 3.31 0.64
N TRP A 186 6.51 4.23 -0.32
CA TRP A 186 6.72 3.97 -1.74
C TRP A 186 8.19 4.03 -2.18
N ASP A 187 9.07 4.69 -1.40
CA ASP A 187 10.47 5.02 -1.73
C ASP A 187 11.50 4.32 -0.82
N LEU A 188 11.28 3.04 -0.56
CA LEU A 188 12.27 2.18 0.09
C LEU A 188 13.61 2.16 -0.65
N ASP A 189 13.68 2.37 -1.96
CA ASP A 189 14.93 2.50 -2.72
C ASP A 189 15.88 3.53 -2.09
N ARG A 190 15.33 4.63 -1.56
CA ARG A 190 16.08 5.73 -0.92
C ARG A 190 16.35 5.48 0.55
N GLN A 191 15.50 4.70 1.21
CA GLN A 191 15.49 4.57 2.66
C GLN A 191 16.02 3.23 3.17
N ALA A 192 16.02 2.17 2.37
CA ALA A 192 16.25 0.80 2.81
C ALA A 192 17.63 0.53 3.40
N ASN A 193 18.62 1.39 3.13
CA ASN A 193 19.96 1.32 3.74
C ASN A 193 20.10 2.23 4.98
N GLY A 194 19.05 2.97 5.34
CA GLY A 194 18.97 3.84 6.50
C GLY A 194 18.30 3.19 7.71
N PRO A 195 17.82 3.99 8.68
CA PRO A 195 17.24 3.50 9.93
C PRO A 195 16.05 2.54 9.79
N ILE A 196 15.20 2.67 8.77
CA ILE A 196 14.09 1.73 8.50
C ILE A 196 14.58 0.29 8.30
N SER A 197 15.84 0.09 7.88
CA SER A 197 16.45 -1.23 7.73
C SER A 197 16.39 -2.09 8.99
N LYS A 198 16.32 -1.48 10.18
CA LYS A 198 16.14 -2.20 11.46
C LYS A 198 14.80 -2.92 11.50
N ILE A 199 13.73 -2.23 11.07
CA ILE A 199 12.37 -2.79 10.97
C ILE A 199 12.33 -3.82 9.84
N LEU A 200 12.86 -3.50 8.65
CA LEU A 200 12.87 -4.43 7.50
C LEU A 200 13.62 -5.74 7.82
N THR A 201 14.79 -5.64 8.47
CA THR A 201 15.62 -6.79 8.85
C THR A 201 14.94 -7.64 9.93
N GLY A 202 14.36 -7.00 10.95
CA GLY A 202 13.61 -7.70 12.00
C GLY A 202 12.36 -8.38 11.46
N CYS A 203 11.68 -7.74 10.51
CA CYS A 203 10.55 -8.31 9.76
C CYS A 203 10.98 -9.51 8.92
N GLY A 204 12.18 -9.46 8.33
CA GLY A 204 12.68 -10.51 7.44
C GLY A 204 12.55 -10.19 5.96
N ILE A 205 12.41 -8.92 5.59
CA ILE A 205 12.29 -8.46 4.21
C ILE A 205 13.43 -7.52 3.83
N ARG A 206 13.64 -7.34 2.53
CA ARG A 206 14.62 -6.40 1.96
C ARG A 206 14.01 -5.74 0.73
N TYR A 207 14.41 -4.49 0.50
CA TYR A 207 14.21 -3.85 -0.81
C TYR A 207 14.81 -4.72 -1.92
N GLN A 208 14.13 -4.77 -3.06
CA GLN A 208 14.56 -5.50 -4.25
C GLN A 208 14.78 -4.58 -5.45
N LYS A 209 13.74 -3.89 -5.91
CA LYS A 209 13.77 -3.04 -7.11
C LYS A 209 12.58 -2.09 -7.12
N ASP A 210 12.71 -1.00 -7.88
CA ASP A 210 11.63 -0.04 -8.04
C ASP A 210 10.41 -0.64 -8.74
N TYR A 211 9.24 -0.19 -8.30
CA TYR A 211 7.96 -0.41 -8.95
C TYR A 211 7.49 0.91 -9.60
N GLN A 212 7.88 1.06 -10.88
CA GLN A 212 7.85 2.34 -11.59
C GLN A 212 6.45 2.83 -11.97
N VAL A 213 5.56 1.91 -12.38
CA VAL A 213 4.23 2.24 -12.90
C VAL A 213 3.22 1.27 -12.33
N ALA A 214 2.13 1.82 -11.79
CA ALA A 214 1.01 1.05 -11.27
C ALA A 214 0.52 -0.01 -12.26
N ASP A 215 0.28 -1.19 -11.72
CA ASP A 215 -0.06 -2.44 -12.37
C ASP A 215 -0.93 -3.26 -11.40
N SER A 216 -1.41 -4.41 -11.86
CA SER A 216 -2.20 -5.33 -11.05
C SER A 216 -1.39 -5.87 -9.85
N ILE A 217 -1.97 -5.80 -8.66
CA ILE A 217 -1.46 -6.47 -7.46
C ILE A 217 -2.30 -7.71 -7.20
N TYR A 218 -1.62 -8.86 -7.14
CA TYR A 218 -2.22 -10.17 -6.92
C TYR A 218 -1.99 -10.61 -5.49
N TRP A 219 -3.05 -11.11 -4.84
CA TRP A 219 -2.92 -11.74 -3.53
C TRP A 219 -2.29 -13.13 -3.67
N TRP A 220 -1.17 -13.33 -2.99
CA TRP A 220 -0.46 -14.61 -2.95
C TRP A 220 -0.95 -15.50 -1.82
N VAL A 221 -1.55 -14.90 -0.79
CA VAL A 221 -2.20 -15.61 0.31
C VAL A 221 -3.65 -15.14 0.39
N PRO A 222 -4.52 -15.51 -0.56
CA PRO A 222 -5.86 -14.93 -0.70
C PRO A 222 -6.77 -15.21 0.49
N ASP A 223 -6.55 -16.29 1.23
CA ASP A 223 -7.31 -16.63 2.45
C ASP A 223 -6.78 -15.92 3.71
N HIS A 224 -5.75 -15.07 3.60
CA HIS A 224 -5.19 -14.36 4.75
C HIS A 224 -6.21 -13.36 5.33
N PRO A 225 -6.30 -13.19 6.66
CA PRO A 225 -7.24 -12.26 7.28
C PRO A 225 -7.10 -10.80 6.81
N VAL A 226 -5.89 -10.39 6.41
CA VAL A 226 -5.64 -9.07 5.80
C VAL A 226 -6.52 -8.80 4.57
N PHE A 227 -6.99 -9.84 3.88
CA PHE A 227 -7.87 -9.70 2.72
C PHE A 227 -9.32 -10.08 3.00
N ASN A 228 -9.65 -10.55 4.21
CA ASN A 228 -10.96 -11.14 4.49
C ASN A 228 -11.60 -10.73 5.83
N GLU A 229 -10.90 -9.99 6.70
CA GLU A 229 -11.39 -9.56 8.01
C GLU A 229 -11.05 -8.09 8.30
N PRO A 230 -12.04 -7.21 8.56
CA PRO A 230 -13.50 -7.47 8.61
C PRO A 230 -14.16 -7.48 7.22
N ASN A 231 -13.47 -7.05 6.17
CA ASN A 231 -14.01 -6.95 4.82
C ASN A 231 -13.39 -7.99 3.89
N THR A 232 -14.18 -8.47 2.94
CA THR A 232 -13.64 -9.21 1.79
C THR A 232 -13.11 -8.23 0.76
N VAL A 233 -11.78 -8.19 0.68
CA VAL A 233 -10.94 -7.57 -0.35
C VAL A 233 -11.30 -8.04 -1.78
N LEU A 234 -10.87 -7.44 -2.88
CA LEU A 234 -10.45 -8.20 -4.07
C LEU A 234 -9.01 -7.81 -4.44
N PRO A 235 -8.26 -8.63 -5.20
CA PRO A 235 -6.96 -8.21 -5.73
C PRO A 235 -7.09 -6.88 -6.48
N LEU A 236 -6.09 -6.00 -6.32
CA LEU A 236 -6.08 -4.68 -6.94
C LEU A 236 -5.67 -4.81 -8.41
N LEU A 237 -6.58 -5.32 -9.24
CA LEU A 237 -6.34 -5.55 -10.68
C LEU A 237 -6.54 -4.29 -11.53
N HIS A 238 -7.17 -3.28 -10.95
CA HIS A 238 -7.45 -2.01 -11.59
C HIS A 238 -6.72 -0.90 -10.84
N TYR A 239 -5.94 -0.11 -11.58
CA TYR A 239 -5.17 1.00 -11.05
C TYR A 239 -5.67 2.31 -11.68
N SER A 240 -5.73 3.35 -10.87
CA SER A 240 -6.01 4.73 -11.25
C SER A 240 -4.82 5.58 -10.85
N ARG A 241 -3.76 5.52 -11.66
CA ARG A 241 -2.48 6.16 -11.34
C ARG A 241 -2.63 7.65 -11.06
N PHE A 242 -2.27 8.05 -9.85
CA PHE A 242 -2.12 9.45 -9.44
C PHE A 242 -0.66 9.90 -9.52
N TRP A 243 0.31 9.06 -9.12
CA TRP A 243 1.71 9.45 -9.02
C TRP A 243 2.50 9.22 -10.31
N ALA A 244 3.11 10.29 -10.83
CA ALA A 244 3.79 10.27 -12.12
C ALA A 244 5.21 9.65 -12.12
N ASN A 245 5.90 9.59 -10.97
CA ASN A 245 7.34 9.36 -10.94
C ASN A 245 7.78 7.99 -10.40
N GLN A 246 6.92 7.27 -9.68
CA GLN A 246 7.09 5.90 -9.19
C GLN A 246 5.81 5.53 -8.41
N THR A 247 5.37 4.28 -8.50
CA THR A 247 4.19 3.78 -7.74
C THR A 247 4.60 3.16 -6.41
N GLY A 248 5.82 2.65 -6.32
CA GLY A 248 6.27 1.98 -5.13
C GLY A 248 7.61 1.29 -5.28
N ASP A 249 7.83 0.31 -4.43
CA ASP A 249 8.98 -0.58 -4.46
C ASP A 249 8.60 -2.03 -4.27
N GLN A 250 9.43 -2.93 -4.80
CA GLN A 250 9.32 -4.35 -4.54
C GLN A 250 10.19 -4.76 -3.38
N ILE A 251 9.65 -5.65 -2.56
CA ILE A 251 10.32 -6.29 -1.46
C ILE A 251 10.47 -7.79 -1.70
N ARG A 252 11.50 -8.35 -1.06
CA ARG A 252 11.83 -9.76 -1.10
C ARG A 252 12.12 -10.32 0.28
N LEU A 253 12.09 -11.64 0.42
CA LEU A 253 12.54 -12.28 1.66
C LEU A 253 14.05 -12.07 1.88
N GLY A 254 14.39 -11.74 3.13
CA GLY A 254 15.73 -11.39 3.59
C GLY A 254 16.52 -12.53 4.26
N GLY A 255 15.88 -13.67 4.52
CA GLY A 255 16.48 -14.89 5.09
C GLY A 255 16.43 -15.02 6.63
N SER A 256 15.87 -14.02 7.32
CA SER A 256 15.59 -14.00 8.77
C SER A 256 14.16 -13.53 9.00
N GLY A 257 13.72 -13.41 10.26
CA GLY A 257 12.39 -12.90 10.61
C GLY A 257 11.26 -13.90 10.35
N ASP A 258 10.03 -13.42 10.45
CA ASP A 258 8.79 -14.19 10.30
C ASP A 258 7.89 -13.66 9.17
N ALA A 259 8.45 -12.87 8.26
CA ALA A 259 7.72 -12.26 7.16
C ALA A 259 6.93 -13.28 6.33
N VAL A 260 5.67 -12.94 6.09
CA VAL A 260 4.81 -13.56 5.08
C VAL A 260 4.55 -12.53 4.00
N LEU A 261 4.97 -12.83 2.76
CA LEU A 261 4.66 -12.00 1.60
C LEU A 261 3.21 -12.27 1.18
N LEU A 262 2.35 -11.26 1.28
CA LEU A 262 0.90 -11.40 1.11
C LEU A 262 0.43 -11.10 -0.32
N ALA A 263 1.08 -10.16 -1.00
CA ALA A 263 0.73 -9.78 -2.36
C ALA A 263 1.94 -9.28 -3.15
N GLY A 264 1.86 -9.38 -4.48
CA GLY A 264 2.90 -8.96 -5.40
C GLY A 264 2.41 -8.74 -6.82
N LEU A 265 3.34 -8.36 -7.71
CA LEU A 265 3.01 -7.90 -9.06
C LEU A 265 2.82 -9.02 -10.10
N ALA A 266 3.08 -10.26 -9.71
CA ALA A 266 2.88 -11.44 -10.55
C ALA A 266 1.74 -12.28 -9.99
N ALA A 267 0.90 -12.84 -10.86
CA ALA A 267 -0.17 -13.76 -10.43
C ALA A 267 0.35 -14.99 -9.68
N LYS A 268 1.57 -15.43 -10.01
CA LYS A 268 2.24 -16.53 -9.30
C LYS A 268 3.06 -15.97 -8.13
N PRO A 269 2.93 -16.52 -6.91
CA PRO A 269 3.77 -16.15 -5.78
C PRO A 269 5.26 -16.25 -6.07
N SER A 270 6.01 -15.24 -5.60
CA SER A 270 7.45 -15.12 -5.75
C SER A 270 8.08 -14.64 -4.44
N ASN A 271 9.33 -14.97 -4.19
CA ASN A 271 10.04 -14.43 -3.02
C ASN A 271 10.70 -13.08 -3.31
N GLN A 272 10.49 -12.48 -4.49
CA GLN A 272 11.27 -11.34 -4.99
C GLN A 272 10.44 -10.12 -5.41
N GLU A 273 9.13 -10.26 -5.62
CA GLU A 273 8.32 -9.24 -6.29
C GLU A 273 7.07 -8.87 -5.47
N ALA A 274 7.18 -8.95 -4.15
CA ALA A 274 6.09 -8.58 -3.25
C ALA A 274 6.01 -7.06 -3.12
N VAL A 275 4.80 -6.58 -2.82
CA VAL A 275 4.54 -5.18 -2.47
C VAL A 275 3.74 -5.05 -1.17
N LEU A 276 3.42 -6.19 -0.54
CA LEU A 276 2.72 -6.26 0.73
C LEU A 276 3.26 -7.43 1.56
N ALA A 277 3.64 -7.18 2.80
CA ALA A 277 4.08 -8.21 3.74
C ALA A 277 3.53 -7.98 5.14
N THR A 278 3.47 -9.04 5.93
CA THR A 278 3.20 -8.99 7.37
C THR A 278 4.28 -9.72 8.15
N CYS A 279 4.56 -9.31 9.38
CA CYS A 279 5.59 -9.88 10.25
C CYS A 279 5.37 -9.49 11.72
N TYR A 280 6.33 -9.82 12.60
CA TYR A 280 6.26 -9.60 14.04
C TYR A 280 4.98 -10.20 14.65
N GLU A 281 4.72 -11.46 14.31
CA GLU A 281 3.55 -12.22 14.76
C GLU A 281 2.22 -11.57 14.31
N GLY A 282 2.25 -10.85 13.18
CA GLY A 282 1.09 -10.15 12.62
C GLY A 282 0.84 -8.76 13.18
N ARG A 283 1.75 -8.20 13.99
CA ARG A 283 1.66 -6.82 14.49
C ARG A 283 2.16 -5.78 13.50
N VAL A 284 2.87 -6.21 12.44
CA VAL A 284 3.44 -5.31 11.45
C VAL A 284 2.93 -5.63 10.06
N ILE A 285 2.40 -4.63 9.36
CA ILE A 285 2.12 -4.67 7.92
C ILE A 285 3.00 -3.64 7.21
N ILE A 286 3.58 -4.04 6.08
CA ILE A 286 4.41 -3.18 5.22
C ILE A 286 3.83 -3.26 3.81
N GLN A 287 3.20 -2.16 3.39
CA GLN A 287 2.76 -1.83 2.06
C GLN A 287 3.81 -0.94 1.40
N THR A 288 4.18 -1.26 0.17
CA THR A 288 5.22 -0.52 -0.57
C THR A 288 4.73 0.03 -1.90
N PHE A 289 3.41 0.07 -2.09
CA PHE A 289 2.76 0.75 -3.20
C PHE A 289 1.93 1.90 -2.65
N SER A 290 1.75 2.93 -3.48
CA SER A 290 0.94 4.10 -3.17
C SER A 290 -0.55 3.79 -3.24
N ASP A 291 -1.28 4.14 -2.17
CA ASP A 291 -2.74 4.02 -2.10
C ASP A 291 -3.44 4.68 -3.28
N HIS A 292 -3.11 5.94 -3.57
CA HIS A 292 -3.82 6.77 -4.55
C HIS A 292 -3.53 6.39 -6.00
N ASP A 293 -2.74 5.34 -6.24
CA ASP A 293 -2.63 4.70 -7.55
C ASP A 293 -3.74 3.64 -7.79
N TYR A 294 -4.61 3.37 -6.81
CA TYR A 294 -5.72 2.41 -6.91
C TYR A 294 -7.07 3.05 -6.58
N HIS A 295 -8.16 2.30 -6.75
CA HIS A 295 -9.49 2.81 -6.45
C HIS A 295 -9.74 2.85 -4.95
N ARG A 296 -10.24 4.00 -4.47
CA ARG A 296 -10.55 4.23 -3.06
C ARG A 296 -11.49 3.17 -2.47
N GLU A 297 -12.47 2.69 -3.24
CA GLU A 297 -13.40 1.64 -2.83
C GLU A 297 -12.74 0.28 -2.56
N ASP A 298 -11.56 0.02 -3.12
CA ASP A 298 -10.77 -1.18 -2.86
C ASP A 298 -9.78 -0.94 -1.71
N VAL A 299 -9.17 0.24 -1.66
CA VAL A 299 -8.11 0.58 -0.70
C VAL A 299 -8.64 0.85 0.71
N VAL A 300 -9.75 1.59 0.86
CA VAL A 300 -10.29 1.91 2.21
C VAL A 300 -10.67 0.63 2.98
N PRO A 301 -11.40 -0.35 2.40
CA PRO A 301 -11.67 -1.62 3.08
C PRO A 301 -10.41 -2.45 3.37
N LEU A 302 -9.38 -2.35 2.53
CA LEU A 302 -8.08 -3.00 2.75
C LEU A 302 -7.37 -2.41 3.98
N TRP A 303 -7.36 -1.09 4.15
CA TRP A 303 -6.86 -0.45 5.36
C TRP A 303 -7.64 -0.82 6.61
N GLN A 304 -8.96 -0.94 6.51
CA GLN A 304 -9.77 -1.44 7.63
C GLN A 304 -9.33 -2.85 8.05
N ASN A 305 -9.00 -3.71 7.09
CA ASN A 305 -8.44 -5.03 7.37
C ASN A 305 -7.05 -4.95 7.99
N TYR A 306 -6.17 -4.06 7.50
CA TYR A 306 -4.84 -3.85 8.09
C TYR A 306 -4.93 -3.47 9.56
N ILE A 307 -5.76 -2.47 9.87
CA ILE A 307 -5.97 -1.95 11.23
C ILE A 307 -6.56 -3.04 12.12
N TYR A 308 -7.57 -3.76 11.64
CA TYR A 308 -8.20 -4.83 12.41
C TYR A 308 -7.22 -5.97 12.71
N TYR A 309 -6.51 -6.46 11.69
CA TYR A 309 -5.55 -7.56 11.82
C TYR A 309 -4.41 -7.19 12.79
N THR A 310 -3.79 -6.03 12.62
CA THR A 310 -2.66 -5.61 13.46
C THR A 310 -3.06 -5.38 14.91
N LEU A 311 -4.21 -4.73 15.18
CA LEU A 311 -4.73 -4.56 16.54
C LEU A 311 -5.10 -5.90 17.19
N LYS A 312 -5.74 -6.82 16.43
CA LYS A 312 -6.08 -8.17 16.91
C LYS A 312 -4.83 -8.92 17.36
N ASN A 313 -3.74 -8.86 16.59
CA ASN A 313 -2.47 -9.51 16.93
C ASN A 313 -1.72 -8.78 18.06
N HIS A 314 -1.77 -7.45 18.11
CA HIS A 314 -1.20 -6.66 19.21
C HIS A 314 -1.76 -7.10 20.56
N PHE A 315 -3.08 -7.13 20.68
CA PHE A 315 -3.77 -7.47 21.92
C PHE A 315 -3.79 -8.98 22.21
N ALA A 316 -3.37 -9.83 21.26
CA ALA A 316 -3.13 -11.24 21.51
C ALA A 316 -1.84 -11.49 22.31
N VAL A 317 -0.83 -10.61 22.17
CA VAL A 317 0.49 -10.75 22.82
C VAL A 317 0.75 -9.72 23.93
N THR A 318 -0.10 -8.69 24.02
CA THR A 318 -0.16 -7.74 25.12
C THR A 318 -1.49 -7.97 25.86
N PRO A 319 -1.50 -8.48 27.11
CA PRO A 319 -2.71 -8.69 27.90
C PRO A 319 -3.32 -7.39 28.43
#